data_AF-A0A0D3HFE1-F1
#
_entry.id   AF-A0A0D3HFE1-F1
#
_cell.length_a   1.000
_cell.length_b   1.000
_cell.length_c   1.000
_cell.angle_alpha   90.00
_cell.angle_beta   90.00
_cell.angle_gamma   90.00
#
_symmetry.space_group_name_H-M   'P 1'
#
loop_
_entity.id
_entity.type
_entity.pdbx_description
1 polymer ?
#
loop_
_entity_poly.entity_id
_entity_poly.type
_entity_poly.pdbx_seq_one_letter_code
_entity_poly.pdbx_strand_id
1 'polypeptide(L)'
;MAVAAPAKAAHALAAAAAGMVLLWCVHFRGGLALSSPTNKGLIFNVHPVLMLIGFIILGSEAIMGYKIWPWGHDTNKMVHLLLHAIALLLGSVGIYAAFKFHNESGIANLYSLHSWVGLGTICLYGVQWIFGFVTFFFPGASPSLRRAALPWHVRSGLLVYILALLAAELGFLEKLTFLEAGGLGRYSSEALLVNFTAVLVILLGSAVVMYVTAPMQNEHSHGYSAVRKP
;
A
#
# COMPACT_ATOMS: atom_id res chain seq x y z
N MET A 1 23.10 -6.82 -9.13
CA MET A 1 22.78 -7.33 -7.79
C MET A 1 21.53 -8.19 -7.89
N ALA A 2 21.54 -9.41 -7.36
CA ALA A 2 20.34 -10.23 -7.32
C ALA A 2 19.33 -9.64 -6.32
N VAL A 3 18.06 -9.53 -6.71
CA VAL A 3 16.99 -9.10 -5.78
C VAL A 3 16.94 -10.09 -4.62
N ALA A 4 16.99 -9.58 -3.39
CA ALA A 4 16.95 -10.41 -2.19
C ALA A 4 15.66 -11.25 -2.14
N ALA A 5 15.74 -12.47 -1.59
CA ALA A 5 14.58 -13.37 -1.51
C ALA A 5 13.32 -12.74 -0.87
N PRO A 6 13.39 -11.90 0.18
CA PRO A 6 12.22 -11.24 0.74
C PRO A 6 11.55 -10.26 -0.22
N ALA A 7 12.31 -9.55 -1.05
CA ALA A 7 11.76 -8.64 -2.06
C ALA A 7 11.05 -9.41 -3.18
N LYS A 8 11.59 -10.57 -3.60
CA LYS A 8 10.91 -11.48 -4.53
C LYS A 8 9.59 -12.02 -3.96
N ALA A 9 9.59 -12.36 -2.67
CA ALA A 9 8.38 -12.80 -1.97
C ALA A 9 7.33 -11.68 -1.91
N ALA A 10 7.71 -10.45 -1.58
CA ALA A 10 6.82 -9.30 -1.59
C ALA A 10 6.21 -9.07 -2.99
N HIS A 11 7.01 -9.15 -4.06
CA HIS A 11 6.51 -9.04 -5.45
C HIS A 11 5.50 -10.12 -5.81
N ALA A 12 5.77 -11.39 -5.44
CA ALA A 12 4.84 -12.48 -5.69
C ALA A 12 3.52 -12.32 -4.92
N LEU A 13 3.59 -11.92 -3.64
CA LEU A 13 2.42 -11.66 -2.80
C LEU A 13 1.59 -10.49 -3.34
N ALA A 14 2.24 -9.40 -3.77
CA ALA A 14 1.58 -8.27 -4.40
C ALA A 14 0.86 -8.65 -5.69
N ALA A 15 1.52 -9.42 -6.57
CA ALA A 15 0.92 -9.89 -7.82
C ALA A 15 -0.30 -10.79 -7.56
N ALA A 16 -0.19 -11.72 -6.60
CA ALA A 16 -1.30 -12.58 -6.20
C ALA A 16 -2.48 -11.78 -5.62
N ALA A 17 -2.21 -10.85 -4.70
CA ALA A 17 -3.23 -10.01 -4.09
C ALA A 17 -3.94 -9.11 -5.14
N ALA A 18 -3.18 -8.54 -6.08
CA ALA A 18 -3.73 -7.79 -7.21
C ALA A 18 -4.64 -8.66 -8.09
N GLY A 19 -4.20 -9.88 -8.42
CA GLY A 19 -5.01 -10.84 -9.18
C GLY A 19 -6.31 -11.19 -8.46
N MET A 20 -6.26 -11.42 -7.15
CA MET A 20 -7.43 -11.79 -6.37
C MET A 20 -8.44 -10.65 -6.17
N VAL A 21 -7.98 -9.41 -5.92
CA VAL A 21 -8.92 -8.26 -5.81
C VAL A 21 -9.59 -7.95 -7.15
N LEU A 22 -8.86 -8.11 -8.27
CA LEU A 22 -9.43 -7.97 -9.60
C LEU A 22 -10.42 -9.09 -9.90
N LEU A 23 -10.08 -10.34 -9.58
CA LEU A 23 -11.00 -11.48 -9.71
C LEU A 23 -12.27 -11.23 -8.90
N TRP A 24 -12.14 -10.78 -7.64
CA TRP A 24 -13.28 -10.45 -6.81
C TRP A 24 -14.15 -9.37 -7.46
N CYS A 25 -13.56 -8.22 -7.79
CA CYS A 25 -14.33 -7.06 -8.25
C CYS A 25 -14.90 -7.23 -9.67
N VAL A 26 -14.18 -7.91 -10.56
CA VAL A 26 -14.61 -8.09 -11.96
C VAL A 26 -15.52 -9.30 -12.11
N HIS A 27 -15.13 -10.46 -11.61
CA HIS A 27 -15.88 -11.69 -11.81
C HIS A 27 -17.05 -11.83 -10.82
N PHE A 28 -16.78 -11.73 -9.52
CA PHE A 28 -17.81 -11.93 -8.50
C PHE A 28 -18.72 -10.70 -8.32
N ARG A 29 -18.15 -9.49 -8.36
CA ARG A 29 -18.91 -8.24 -8.13
C ARG A 29 -19.43 -7.57 -9.40
N GLY A 30 -19.18 -8.14 -10.56
CA GLY A 30 -19.78 -7.72 -11.83
C GLY A 30 -19.10 -6.55 -12.54
N GLY A 31 -17.89 -6.14 -12.13
CA GLY A 31 -17.09 -5.15 -12.85
C GLY A 31 -16.79 -3.87 -12.09
N LEU A 32 -16.16 -2.93 -12.82
CA LEU A 32 -15.69 -1.64 -12.32
C LEU A 32 -16.29 -0.53 -13.19
N ALA A 33 -16.86 0.50 -12.58
CA ALA A 33 -17.35 1.66 -13.31
C ALA A 33 -17.26 2.93 -12.46
N LEU A 34 -16.87 4.07 -13.04
CA LEU A 34 -16.90 5.36 -12.33
C LEU A 34 -18.29 5.99 -12.28
N SER A 35 -19.26 5.43 -13.03
CA SER A 35 -20.67 5.81 -13.02
C SER A 35 -21.49 4.60 -13.45
N SER A 36 -22.63 4.38 -12.80
CA SER A 36 -23.59 3.35 -13.21
C SER A 36 -24.99 3.80 -12.84
N PRO A 37 -25.96 3.83 -13.77
CA PRO A 37 -27.33 4.23 -13.45
C PRO A 37 -28.08 3.16 -12.66
N THR A 38 -27.78 1.88 -12.89
CA THR A 38 -28.57 0.73 -12.39
C THR A 38 -27.90 -0.05 -11.27
N ASN A 39 -26.56 -0.14 -11.26
CA ASN A 39 -25.82 -0.89 -10.26
C ASN A 39 -24.69 -0.03 -9.68
N LYS A 40 -25.00 0.67 -8.58
CA LYS A 40 -24.04 1.52 -7.86
C LYS A 40 -22.89 0.71 -7.26
N GLY A 41 -23.05 -0.59 -7.04
CA GLY A 41 -21.99 -1.47 -6.55
C GLY A 41 -20.75 -1.49 -7.46
N LEU A 42 -20.91 -1.28 -8.78
CA LEU A 42 -19.79 -1.16 -9.72
C LEU A 42 -18.88 0.04 -9.42
N ILE A 43 -19.45 1.11 -8.87
CA ILE A 43 -18.72 2.29 -8.40
C ILE A 43 -17.93 1.94 -7.15
N PHE A 44 -18.57 1.27 -6.18
CA PHE A 44 -17.87 0.82 -4.99
C PHE A 44 -16.70 -0.11 -5.30
N ASN A 45 -16.84 -1.04 -6.26
CA ASN A 45 -15.79 -1.99 -6.60
C ASN A 45 -14.47 -1.33 -7.06
N VAL A 46 -14.51 -0.08 -7.52
CA VAL A 46 -13.31 0.72 -7.83
C VAL A 46 -12.49 1.01 -6.58
N HIS A 47 -13.14 1.19 -5.42
CA HIS A 47 -12.49 1.47 -4.14
C HIS A 47 -11.48 0.38 -3.74
N PRO A 48 -11.85 -0.89 -3.47
CA PRO A 48 -10.88 -1.89 -3.02
C PRO A 48 -9.77 -2.16 -4.04
N VAL A 49 -10.05 -2.05 -5.35
CA VAL A 49 -9.02 -2.20 -6.40
C VAL A 49 -7.98 -1.09 -6.31
N LEU A 50 -8.40 0.18 -6.25
CA LEU A 50 -7.47 1.31 -6.18
C LEU A 50 -6.77 1.41 -4.83
N MET A 51 -7.43 1.05 -3.73
CA MET A 51 -6.79 1.01 -2.42
C MET A 51 -5.72 -0.09 -2.34
N LEU A 52 -5.99 -1.29 -2.87
CA LEU A 52 -4.99 -2.35 -2.82
C LEU A 52 -3.86 -2.14 -3.84
N ILE A 53 -4.18 -1.99 -5.12
CA ILE A 53 -3.18 -1.91 -6.18
C ILE A 53 -2.51 -0.54 -6.17
N GLY A 54 -3.31 0.52 -6.16
CA GLY A 54 -2.81 1.89 -6.26
C GLY A 54 -2.13 2.35 -4.96
N PHE A 55 -2.77 2.17 -3.82
CA PHE A 55 -2.26 2.73 -2.56
C PHE A 55 -1.29 1.80 -1.83
N ILE A 56 -1.65 0.54 -1.60
CA ILE A 56 -0.84 -0.41 -0.82
C ILE A 56 0.31 -1.01 -1.62
N ILE A 57 0.06 -1.56 -2.81
CA ILE A 57 1.10 -2.24 -3.61
C ILE A 57 2.13 -1.23 -4.13
N LEU A 58 1.71 -0.12 -4.75
CA LEU A 58 2.68 0.91 -5.16
C LEU A 58 3.39 1.55 -3.96
N GLY A 59 2.69 1.73 -2.83
CA GLY A 59 3.31 2.18 -1.58
C GLY A 59 4.39 1.20 -1.09
N SER A 60 4.14 -0.10 -1.20
CA SER A 60 5.11 -1.15 -0.86
C SER A 60 6.37 -1.06 -1.73
N GLU A 61 6.20 -0.92 -3.05
CA GLU A 61 7.32 -0.72 -3.98
C GLU A 61 8.12 0.55 -3.64
N ALA A 62 7.43 1.66 -3.34
CA ALA A 62 8.07 2.93 -3.01
C ALA A 62 8.91 2.85 -1.73
N ILE A 63 8.40 2.20 -0.67
CA ILE A 63 9.10 2.04 0.61
C ILE A 63 10.34 1.14 0.43
N MET A 64 10.23 0.08 -0.38
CA MET A 64 11.35 -0.83 -0.63
C MET A 64 12.37 -0.31 -1.65
N GLY A 65 12.00 0.67 -2.49
CA GLY A 65 12.73 1.07 -3.70
C GLY A 65 14.21 1.39 -3.48
N TYR A 66 14.56 2.10 -2.41
CA TYR A 66 15.96 2.42 -2.07
C TYR A 66 16.84 1.19 -1.79
N LYS A 67 16.25 0.05 -1.43
CA LYS A 67 16.96 -1.21 -1.19
C LYS A 67 16.89 -2.17 -2.38
N ILE A 68 15.82 -2.14 -3.18
CA ILE A 68 15.61 -3.09 -4.29
C ILE A 68 16.35 -2.65 -5.54
N TRP A 69 16.33 -1.37 -5.88
CA TRP A 69 16.85 -0.91 -7.16
C TRP A 69 18.32 -0.48 -7.08
N PRO A 70 19.16 -0.94 -8.03
CA PRO A 70 20.60 -0.63 -8.05
C PRO A 70 20.90 0.76 -8.61
N TRP A 71 19.93 1.67 -8.64
CA TRP A 71 20.08 2.99 -9.24
C TRP A 71 20.79 3.97 -8.30
N GLY A 72 21.25 5.10 -8.87
CA GLY A 72 21.81 6.19 -8.09
C GLY A 72 20.81 6.77 -7.09
N HIS A 73 21.33 7.35 -6.01
CA HIS A 73 20.53 7.93 -4.93
C HIS A 73 19.44 8.89 -5.41
N ASP A 74 19.77 9.80 -6.33
CA ASP A 74 18.82 10.81 -6.80
C ASP A 74 17.73 10.21 -7.71
N THR A 75 18.05 9.19 -8.50
CA THR A 75 17.07 8.42 -9.26
C THR A 75 16.12 7.67 -8.33
N ASN A 76 16.65 6.97 -7.32
CA ASN A 76 15.84 6.28 -6.32
C ASN A 76 14.93 7.26 -5.57
N LYS A 77 15.44 8.44 -5.22
CA LYS A 77 14.65 9.51 -4.59
C LYS A 77 13.50 9.99 -5.47
N MET A 78 13.76 10.25 -6.75
CA MET A 78 12.74 10.67 -7.69
C MET A 78 11.66 9.59 -7.85
N VAL A 79 12.05 8.33 -8.02
CA VAL A 79 11.08 7.24 -8.18
C VAL A 79 10.26 7.03 -6.91
N HIS A 80 10.89 7.06 -5.73
CA HIS A 80 10.20 7.00 -4.44
C HIS A 80 9.13 8.09 -4.31
N LEU A 81 9.49 9.34 -4.65
CA LEU A 81 8.58 10.48 -4.62
C LEU A 81 7.40 10.28 -5.58
N LEU A 82 7.68 9.87 -6.83
CA LEU A 82 6.67 9.69 -7.87
C LEU A 82 5.72 8.54 -7.57
N LEU A 83 6.23 7.40 -7.09
CA LEU A 83 5.37 6.27 -6.72
C LEU A 83 4.43 6.62 -5.57
N HIS A 84 4.92 7.32 -4.53
CA HIS A 84 4.06 7.77 -3.46
C HIS A 84 3.04 8.82 -3.93
N ALA A 85 3.39 9.68 -4.90
CA ALA A 85 2.44 10.64 -5.49
C ALA A 85 1.33 9.92 -6.27
N ILE A 86 1.68 8.93 -7.09
CA ILE A 86 0.73 8.10 -7.84
C ILE A 86 -0.15 7.32 -6.86
N ALA A 87 0.43 6.73 -5.81
CA ALA A 87 -0.31 6.01 -4.79
C ALA A 87 -1.34 6.91 -4.08
N LEU A 88 -0.94 8.13 -3.71
CA LEU A 88 -1.84 9.10 -3.09
C LEU A 88 -2.97 9.51 -4.04
N LEU A 89 -2.68 9.75 -5.32
CA LEU A 89 -3.68 10.06 -6.34
C LEU A 89 -4.69 8.93 -6.50
N LEU A 90 -4.22 7.70 -6.71
CA LEU A 90 -5.09 6.53 -6.89
C LEU A 90 -5.90 6.22 -5.62
N GLY A 91 -5.29 6.33 -4.44
CA GLY A 91 -5.99 6.21 -3.16
C GLY A 91 -7.09 7.26 -3.00
N SER A 92 -6.84 8.50 -3.44
CA SER A 92 -7.83 9.58 -3.40
C SER A 92 -9.01 9.30 -4.33
N VAL A 93 -8.76 8.76 -5.53
CA VAL A 93 -9.81 8.31 -6.45
C VAL A 93 -10.59 7.11 -5.87
N GLY A 94 -9.90 6.17 -5.21
CA GLY A 94 -10.54 5.05 -4.51
C GLY A 94 -11.49 5.53 -3.41
N ILE A 95 -11.07 6.47 -2.58
CA ILE A 95 -11.92 7.07 -1.54
C ILE A 95 -13.09 7.86 -2.18
N TYR A 96 -12.83 8.64 -3.23
CA TYR A 96 -13.89 9.32 -3.98
C TYR A 96 -14.96 8.33 -4.47
N ALA A 97 -14.58 7.16 -4.98
CA ALA A 97 -15.52 6.14 -5.44
C ALA A 97 -16.40 5.62 -4.30
N ALA A 98 -15.85 5.43 -3.09
CA ALA A 98 -16.62 5.04 -1.91
C ALA A 98 -17.63 6.11 -1.47
N PHE A 99 -17.21 7.38 -1.39
CA PHE A 99 -18.11 8.50 -1.09
C PHE A 99 -19.20 8.65 -2.15
N LYS A 100 -18.85 8.53 -3.42
CA LYS A 100 -19.81 8.58 -4.53
C LYS A 100 -20.84 7.47 -4.42
N PHE A 101 -20.39 6.23 -4.17
CA PHE A 101 -21.28 5.09 -3.96
C PHE A 101 -22.26 5.34 -2.80
N HIS A 102 -21.77 5.81 -1.65
CA HIS A 102 -22.62 6.10 -0.50
C HIS A 102 -23.64 7.20 -0.80
N ASN A 103 -23.19 8.31 -1.38
CA ASN A 103 -24.06 9.44 -1.70
C ASN A 103 -25.15 9.06 -2.71
N GLU A 104 -24.79 8.33 -3.76
CA GLU A 104 -25.75 7.87 -4.79
C GLU A 104 -26.66 6.74 -4.31
N SER A 105 -26.31 6.06 -3.21
CA SER A 105 -27.10 4.97 -2.62
C SER A 105 -27.84 5.37 -1.34
N GLY A 106 -27.73 6.63 -0.89
CA GLY A 106 -28.35 7.10 0.35
C GLY A 106 -27.76 6.51 1.62
N ILE A 107 -26.49 6.09 1.60
CA ILE A 107 -25.78 5.50 2.76
C ILE A 107 -25.03 6.61 3.49
N ALA A 108 -25.04 6.58 4.82
CA ALA A 108 -24.28 7.53 5.63
C ALA A 108 -22.77 7.37 5.41
N ASN A 109 -22.01 8.48 5.43
CA ASN A 109 -20.55 8.45 5.35
C ASN A 109 -19.92 8.48 6.73
N LEU A 110 -18.67 7.99 6.80
CA LEU A 110 -17.76 8.17 7.95
C LEU A 110 -18.30 7.72 9.31
N TYR A 111 -19.10 6.64 9.37
CA TYR A 111 -19.59 6.10 10.64
C TYR A 111 -18.80 4.88 11.14
N SER A 112 -18.01 4.23 10.28
CA SER A 112 -17.29 3.00 10.63
C SER A 112 -15.84 3.25 11.02
N LEU A 113 -15.27 2.36 11.85
CA LEU A 113 -13.85 2.42 12.21
C LEU A 113 -12.95 2.32 10.96
N HIS A 114 -13.31 1.49 9.98
CA HIS A 114 -12.62 1.41 8.69
C HIS A 114 -12.49 2.80 8.06
N SER A 115 -13.59 3.55 7.99
CA SER A 115 -13.61 4.88 7.38
C SER A 115 -12.79 5.93 8.15
N TRP A 116 -12.76 5.86 9.48
CA TRP A 116 -11.97 6.77 10.33
C TRP A 116 -10.47 6.48 10.19
N VAL A 117 -10.08 5.20 10.29
CA VAL A 117 -8.69 4.79 10.11
C VAL A 117 -8.23 5.07 8.68
N GLY A 118 -9.05 4.78 7.67
CA GLY A 118 -8.74 5.02 6.26
C GLY A 118 -8.53 6.51 5.94
N LEU A 119 -9.45 7.38 6.38
CA LEU A 119 -9.32 8.82 6.18
C LEU A 119 -8.14 9.40 6.94
N GLY A 120 -7.93 9.00 8.20
CA GLY A 120 -6.76 9.39 8.98
C GLY A 120 -5.45 8.97 8.29
N THR A 121 -5.40 7.75 7.76
CA THR A 121 -4.23 7.21 7.06
C THR A 121 -3.90 8.00 5.81
N ILE A 122 -4.86 8.26 4.92
CA ILE A 122 -4.56 8.99 3.68
C ILE A 122 -4.15 10.44 3.96
N CYS A 123 -4.72 11.08 4.99
CA CYS A 123 -4.30 12.40 5.44
C CYS A 123 -2.85 12.39 5.94
N LEU A 124 -2.49 11.44 6.81
CA LEU A 124 -1.12 11.27 7.29
C LEU A 124 -0.15 10.96 6.15
N TYR A 125 -0.58 10.17 5.17
CA TYR A 125 0.20 9.88 3.96
C TYR A 125 0.46 11.14 3.14
N GLY A 126 -0.56 11.98 2.94
CA GLY A 126 -0.41 13.28 2.28
C GLY A 126 0.55 14.21 3.02
N VAL A 127 0.42 14.32 4.34
CA VAL A 127 1.35 15.08 5.19
C VAL A 127 2.77 14.55 5.05
N GLN A 128 2.95 13.24 5.09
CA GLN A 128 4.24 12.59 4.93
C GLN A 128 4.86 12.85 3.55
N TRP A 129 4.07 12.83 2.49
CA TRP A 129 4.53 13.12 1.13
C TRP A 129 4.96 14.58 0.99
N ILE A 130 4.14 15.53 1.46
CA ILE A 130 4.46 16.96 1.44
C ILE A 130 5.72 17.22 2.26
N PHE A 131 5.80 16.68 3.49
CA PHE A 131 6.96 16.80 4.35
C PHE A 131 8.22 16.23 3.70
N GLY A 132 8.12 15.05 3.07
CA GLY A 132 9.21 14.41 2.34
C GLY A 132 9.69 15.27 1.16
N PHE A 133 8.75 15.83 0.39
CA PHE A 133 9.03 16.71 -0.73
C PHE A 133 9.79 17.97 -0.30
N VAL A 134 9.25 18.73 0.65
CA VAL A 134 9.85 20.01 1.07
C VAL A 134 11.19 19.82 1.78
N THR A 135 11.37 18.70 2.50
CA THR A 135 12.58 18.43 3.29
C THR A 135 13.70 17.85 2.44
N PHE A 136 13.41 16.84 1.59
CA PHE A 136 14.43 16.03 0.91
C PHE A 136 14.54 16.27 -0.60
N PHE A 137 13.57 16.97 -1.21
CA PHE A 137 13.50 17.21 -2.65
C PHE A 137 13.60 18.70 -3.00
N PHE A 138 12.53 19.48 -2.83
CA PHE A 138 12.47 20.90 -3.21
C PHE A 138 11.53 21.70 -2.28
N PRO A 139 11.92 22.89 -1.78
CA PRO A 139 13.21 23.57 -1.99
C PRO A 139 14.38 22.87 -1.29
N GLY A 140 14.07 21.94 -0.38
CA GLY A 140 15.03 21.12 0.31
C GLY A 140 15.58 21.80 1.57
N ALA A 141 15.50 21.11 2.69
CA ALA A 141 16.01 21.59 3.98
C ALA A 141 17.54 21.62 4.05
N SER A 142 18.09 22.32 5.06
CA SER A 142 19.52 22.29 5.36
C SER A 142 20.01 20.88 5.70
N PRO A 143 21.31 20.57 5.51
CA PRO A 143 21.85 19.25 5.81
C PRO A 143 21.63 18.79 7.26
N SER A 144 21.68 19.71 8.24
CA SER A 144 21.42 19.39 9.65
C SER A 144 19.97 18.98 9.88
N LEU A 145 19.01 19.74 9.32
CA LEU A 145 17.59 19.42 9.44
C LEU A 145 17.24 18.12 8.72
N ARG A 146 17.79 17.87 7.53
CA ARG A 146 17.59 16.58 6.83
C ARG A 146 18.07 15.39 7.66
N ARG A 147 19.24 15.49 8.29
CA ARG A 147 19.76 14.42 9.17
C ARG A 147 18.88 14.19 10.39
N ALA A 148 18.35 15.26 11.00
CA ALA A 148 17.44 15.16 12.14
C ALA A 148 16.05 14.61 11.74
N ALA A 149 15.55 14.98 10.56
CA ALA A 149 14.24 14.60 10.05
C ALA A 149 14.17 13.17 9.53
N LEU A 150 15.26 12.66 8.93
CA LEU A 150 15.26 11.37 8.23
C LEU A 150 14.78 10.19 9.10
N PRO A 151 15.24 10.01 10.36
CA PRO A 151 14.76 8.90 11.18
C PRO A 151 13.27 9.00 11.49
N TRP A 152 12.73 10.22 11.64
CA TRP A 152 11.30 10.45 11.85
C TRP A 152 10.51 10.16 10.60
N HIS A 153 10.97 10.61 9.43
CA HIS A 153 10.37 10.31 8.14
C HIS A 153 10.26 8.79 7.91
N VAL A 154 11.32 8.03 8.17
CA VAL A 154 11.30 6.57 8.00
C VAL A 154 10.31 5.91 8.96
N ARG A 155 10.34 6.27 10.25
CA ARG A 155 9.44 5.68 11.26
C ARG A 155 7.97 6.04 11.02
N SER A 156 7.67 7.31 10.74
CA SER A 156 6.31 7.76 10.46
C SER A 156 5.78 7.15 9.17
N GLY A 157 6.61 7.03 8.14
CA GLY A 157 6.24 6.38 6.88
C GLY A 157 5.85 4.92 7.07
N LEU A 158 6.63 4.18 7.87
CA LEU A 158 6.31 2.79 8.19
C LEU A 158 5.03 2.66 9.04
N LEU A 159 4.81 3.57 9.99
CA LEU A 159 3.56 3.63 10.76
C LEU A 159 2.34 3.87 9.86
N VAL A 160 2.43 4.84 8.94
CA VAL A 160 1.34 5.13 7.98
C VAL A 160 1.07 3.93 7.08
N TYR A 161 2.12 3.22 6.65
CA TYR A 161 1.96 1.98 5.89
C TYR A 161 1.21 0.90 6.68
N ILE A 162 1.55 0.69 7.96
CA ILE A 162 0.85 -0.26 8.83
C ILE A 162 -0.62 0.15 9.02
N LEU A 163 -0.92 1.44 9.17
CA LEU A 163 -2.29 1.94 9.25
C LEU A 163 -3.06 1.70 7.93
N ALA A 164 -2.40 1.78 6.78
CA ALA A 164 -3.02 1.45 5.49
C ALA A 164 -3.37 -0.04 5.38
N LEU A 165 -2.49 -0.93 5.86
CA LEU A 165 -2.78 -2.36 5.95
C LEU A 165 -3.96 -2.62 6.88
N LEU A 166 -3.96 -2.03 8.08
CA LEU A 166 -5.08 -2.13 9.03
C LEU A 166 -6.40 -1.65 8.42
N ALA A 167 -6.39 -0.52 7.71
CA ALA A 167 -7.57 -0.01 7.02
C ALA A 167 -8.09 -0.99 5.96
N ALA A 168 -7.20 -1.64 5.20
CA ALA A 168 -7.59 -2.66 4.23
C ALA A 168 -8.21 -3.89 4.89
N GLU A 169 -7.62 -4.41 5.97
CA GLU A 169 -8.17 -5.55 6.72
C GLU A 169 -9.58 -5.24 7.25
N LEU A 170 -9.77 -4.05 7.83
CA LEU A 170 -11.09 -3.59 8.27
C LEU A 170 -12.07 -3.47 7.09
N GLY A 171 -11.61 -3.00 5.94
CA GLY A 171 -12.45 -2.83 4.74
C GLY A 171 -12.89 -4.15 4.11
N PHE A 172 -11.98 -5.14 4.03
CA PHE A 172 -12.33 -6.49 3.58
C PHE A 172 -13.35 -7.13 4.53
N LEU A 173 -13.11 -7.06 5.84
CA LEU A 173 -14.02 -7.61 6.84
C LEU A 173 -15.39 -6.94 6.80
N GLU A 174 -15.44 -5.60 6.77
CA GLU A 174 -16.68 -4.83 6.69
C GLU A 174 -17.47 -5.18 5.43
N LYS A 175 -16.81 -5.17 4.26
CA LYS A 175 -17.49 -5.48 3.00
C LYS A 175 -17.99 -6.91 2.95
N LEU A 176 -17.19 -7.88 3.40
CA LEU A 176 -17.61 -9.28 3.43
C LEU A 176 -18.80 -9.47 4.37
N THR A 177 -18.78 -8.85 5.55
CA THR A 177 -19.89 -8.88 6.51
C THR A 177 -21.18 -8.34 5.89
N PHE A 178 -21.11 -7.23 5.14
CA PHE A 178 -22.28 -6.69 4.44
C PHE A 178 -22.81 -7.64 3.35
N LEU A 179 -21.92 -8.32 2.62
CA LEU A 179 -22.32 -9.29 1.61
C LEU A 179 -22.99 -10.52 2.23
N GLU A 180 -22.46 -11.02 3.35
CA GLU A 180 -23.03 -12.15 4.10
C GLU A 180 -24.38 -11.79 4.72
N ALA A 181 -24.52 -10.58 5.28
CA ALA A 181 -25.80 -10.06 5.73
C ALA A 181 -26.81 -9.94 4.57
N GLY A 182 -26.33 -9.69 3.35
CA GLY A 182 -27.10 -9.70 2.11
C GLY A 182 -27.35 -11.09 1.50
N GLY A 183 -26.98 -12.17 2.19
CA GLY A 183 -27.26 -13.55 1.77
C GLY A 183 -26.10 -14.28 1.08
N LEU A 184 -24.89 -13.69 1.02
CA LEU A 184 -23.71 -14.43 0.56
C LEU A 184 -23.41 -15.58 1.54
N GLY A 185 -23.18 -16.79 1.00
CA GLY A 185 -22.80 -17.93 1.82
C GLY A 185 -21.44 -17.73 2.49
N ARG A 186 -21.36 -17.96 3.80
CA ARG A 186 -20.13 -17.78 4.61
C ARG A 186 -18.94 -18.63 4.18
N TYR A 187 -19.21 -19.78 3.54
CA TYR A 187 -18.20 -20.67 2.96
C TYR A 187 -18.23 -20.69 1.43
N SER A 188 -18.83 -19.67 0.82
CA SER A 188 -18.83 -19.53 -0.64
C SER A 188 -17.41 -19.26 -1.15
N SER A 189 -17.16 -19.60 -2.42
CA SER A 189 -15.89 -19.29 -3.07
C SER A 189 -15.57 -17.79 -3.05
N GLU A 190 -16.57 -16.92 -3.14
CA GLU A 190 -16.39 -15.46 -3.02
C GLU A 190 -15.90 -15.07 -1.63
N ALA A 191 -16.55 -15.57 -0.57
CA ALA A 191 -16.17 -15.26 0.81
C ALA A 191 -14.75 -15.74 1.13
N LEU A 192 -14.40 -16.96 0.71
CA LEU A 192 -13.06 -17.50 0.86
C LEU A 192 -12.02 -16.71 0.07
N LEU A 193 -12.33 -16.30 -1.17
CA LEU A 193 -11.45 -15.46 -1.99
C LEU A 193 -11.12 -14.14 -1.27
N VAL A 194 -12.12 -13.47 -0.69
CA VAL A 194 -11.90 -12.21 0.05
C VAL A 194 -11.01 -12.44 1.26
N ASN A 195 -11.27 -13.49 2.05
CA ASN A 195 -10.44 -13.83 3.22
C ASN A 195 -9.00 -14.16 2.84
N PHE A 196 -8.77 -14.95 1.78
CA PHE A 196 -7.43 -15.23 1.30
C PHE A 196 -6.73 -13.98 0.74
N THR A 197 -7.47 -13.05 0.12
CA THR A 197 -6.92 -11.76 -0.33
C THR A 197 -6.42 -10.95 0.86
N ALA A 198 -7.21 -10.86 1.92
CA ALA A 198 -6.85 -10.20 3.18
C ALA A 198 -5.58 -10.83 3.81
N VAL A 199 -5.52 -12.18 3.88
CA VAL A 199 -4.30 -12.89 4.35
C VAL A 199 -3.07 -12.56 3.49
N LEU A 200 -3.20 -12.48 2.16
CA LEU A 200 -2.10 -12.08 1.29
C LEU A 200 -1.62 -10.65 1.55
N VAL A 201 -2.54 -9.72 1.90
CA VAL A 201 -2.19 -8.35 2.26
C VAL A 201 -1.40 -8.30 3.57
N ILE A 202 -1.78 -9.09 4.58
CA ILE A 202 -1.02 -9.25 5.83
C ILE A 202 0.39 -9.79 5.54
N LEU A 203 0.49 -10.84 4.72
CA LEU A 203 1.78 -11.45 4.36
C LEU A 203 2.66 -10.48 3.56
N LEU A 204 2.08 -9.75 2.61
CA LEU A 204 2.78 -8.71 1.85
C LEU A 204 3.33 -7.64 2.80
N GLY A 205 2.47 -7.09 3.65
CA GLY A 205 2.86 -6.07 4.63
C GLY A 205 3.99 -6.54 5.55
N SER A 206 3.88 -7.77 6.04
CA SER A 206 4.91 -8.39 6.88
C SER A 206 6.24 -8.54 6.13
N ALA A 207 6.21 -9.01 4.88
CA ALA A 207 7.41 -9.13 4.03
C ALA A 207 8.09 -7.78 3.78
N VAL A 208 7.30 -6.74 3.47
CA VAL A 208 7.79 -5.37 3.27
C VAL A 208 8.43 -4.84 4.54
N VAL A 209 7.74 -4.92 5.69
CA VAL A 209 8.23 -4.45 6.99
C VAL A 209 9.54 -5.14 7.36
N MET A 210 9.60 -6.48 7.25
CA MET A 210 10.83 -7.24 7.52
C MET A 210 11.96 -6.84 6.59
N TYR A 211 11.70 -6.68 5.29
CA TYR A 211 12.72 -6.32 4.31
C TYR A 211 13.32 -4.92 4.56
N VAL A 212 12.47 -3.94 4.86
CA VAL A 212 12.93 -2.55 5.03
C VAL A 212 13.58 -2.31 6.38
N THR A 213 13.25 -3.11 7.40
CA THR A 213 13.88 -3.07 8.74
C THR A 213 15.13 -3.95 8.85
N ALA A 214 15.33 -4.92 7.96
CA ALA A 214 16.53 -5.75 7.94
C ALA A 214 17.80 -4.89 7.75
N PRO A 215 18.90 -5.20 8.45
CA PRO A 215 20.17 -4.52 8.24
C PRO A 215 20.62 -4.71 6.79
N MET A 216 21.20 -3.67 6.18
CA MET A 216 21.83 -3.82 4.88
C MET A 216 23.00 -4.79 5.01
N GLN A 217 22.96 -5.91 4.29
CA GLN A 217 24.12 -6.78 4.16
C GLN A 217 25.19 -6.01 3.38
N ASN A 218 26.17 -5.47 4.09
CA ASN A 218 27.38 -4.96 3.49
C ASN A 218 28.20 -6.17 2.99
N GLU A 219 28.05 -6.58 1.73
CA GLU A 219 28.94 -7.56 1.10
C GLU A 219 30.38 -7.02 0.85
N HIS A 220 30.79 -5.97 1.56
CA HIS A 220 32.13 -5.37 1.45
C HIS A 220 32.77 -5.12 2.81
N SER A 221 32.87 -6.15 3.66
CA SER A 221 33.67 -6.05 4.89
C SER A 221 34.73 -7.13 5.10
N HIS A 222 34.90 -8.16 4.26
CA HIS A 222 36.11 -9.03 4.34
C HIS A 222 36.46 -9.70 3.00
N GLY A 223 37.15 -8.98 2.12
CA GLY A 223 37.87 -9.54 0.96
C GLY A 223 39.38 -9.51 1.21
N TYR A 224 39.92 -10.63 1.70
CA TYR A 224 41.35 -11.01 1.71
C TYR A 224 42.41 -9.96 2.09
N SER A 225 42.64 -9.81 3.40
CA SER A 225 43.92 -9.31 3.94
C SER A 225 44.53 -10.35 4.90
N ALA A 226 45.11 -11.40 4.33
CA ALA A 226 46.16 -12.27 4.89
C ALA A 226 46.41 -13.33 3.80
N VAL A 227 47.59 -13.45 3.20
CA VAL A 227 48.84 -13.83 3.85
C VAL A 227 50.01 -13.12 3.16
N ARG A 228 50.68 -12.20 3.86
CA ARG A 228 52.13 -12.05 3.72
C ARG A 228 52.74 -12.69 4.95
N LYS A 229 53.64 -13.66 4.72
CA LYS A 229 54.63 -14.10 5.69
C LYS A 229 55.93 -14.43 4.95
N PRO A 230 57.06 -14.35 5.67
CA PRO A 230 58.25 -13.56 5.32
C PRO A 230 59.15 -14.18 4.26
#